data_AF-A0A0R1UW40-F1
#
_entry.id   AF-A0A0R1UW40-F1
#
_cell.length_a   1.000
_cell.length_b   1.000
_cell.length_c   1.000
_cell.angle_alpha   90.00
_cell.angle_beta   90.00
_cell.angle_gamma   90.00
#
_symmetry.space_group_name_H-M   'P 1'
#
loop_
_entity.id
_entity.type
_entity.pdbx_description
1 polymer ?
#
loop_
_entity_poly.entity_id
_entity_poly.type
_entity_poly.pdbx_seq_one_letter_code
_entity_poly.pdbx_strand_id
1 'polypeptide(L)'
;MVESNAFTDKYGKQILVVGNRANIELASTENTERIIFDLEMSIDILQFIYKVAKRTWKNFTPKEALSDSSDYYTYYDKRLDSEGGLYFVSNNQKEKSLKLIVERPYGAGKAYYKFNKVRCETFIYDVIKRFPEIAGVKE
;
A
#
# COMPACT_ATOMS: atom_id res chain seq x y z
N MET A 1 -0.56 19.93 -3.33
CA MET A 1 -1.41 19.08 -4.18
C MET A 1 -1.73 17.86 -3.35
N VAL A 2 -3.01 17.58 -3.18
CA VAL A 2 -3.51 16.35 -2.56
C VAL A 2 -4.11 15.56 -3.72
N GLU A 3 -3.62 14.36 -3.97
CA GLU A 3 -4.12 13.47 -5.02
C GLU A 3 -4.73 12.26 -4.33
N SER A 4 -5.96 11.91 -4.66
CA SER A 4 -6.65 10.80 -4.02
C SER A 4 -7.53 10.04 -5.00
N ASN A 5 -7.56 8.71 -4.87
CA ASN A 5 -8.49 7.87 -5.62
C ASN A 5 -8.97 6.69 -4.78
N ALA A 6 -10.23 6.31 -4.97
CA ALA A 6 -10.84 5.15 -4.31
C ALA A 6 -10.83 3.96 -5.27
N PHE A 7 -10.45 2.80 -4.76
CA PHE A 7 -10.38 1.55 -5.49
C PHE A 7 -11.33 0.56 -4.83
N THR A 8 -12.06 -0.20 -5.65
CA THR A 8 -13.00 -1.22 -5.19
C THR A 8 -12.58 -2.56 -5.74
N ASP A 9 -12.48 -3.58 -4.89
CA ASP A 9 -12.18 -4.94 -5.33
C ASP A 9 -13.42 -5.67 -5.86
N LYS A 10 -13.23 -6.90 -6.36
CA LYS A 10 -14.32 -7.73 -6.89
C LYS A 10 -15.40 -8.11 -5.88
N TYR A 11 -15.13 -7.94 -4.59
CA TYR A 11 -16.04 -8.22 -3.49
C TYR A 11 -16.70 -6.95 -2.93
N GLY A 12 -16.44 -5.78 -3.54
CA GLY A 12 -17.02 -4.50 -3.12
C GLY A 12 -16.24 -3.80 -1.99
N LYS A 13 -15.08 -4.31 -1.57
CA LYS A 13 -14.28 -3.66 -0.52
C LYS A 13 -13.52 -2.48 -1.08
N GLN A 14 -13.39 -1.42 -0.29
CA GLN A 14 -12.78 -0.16 -0.74
C GLN A 14 -11.48 0.17 -0.01
N ILE A 15 -10.49 0.63 -0.78
CA ILE A 15 -9.31 1.32 -0.28
C ILE A 15 -9.24 2.70 -0.93
N LEU A 16 -9.10 3.73 -0.11
CA LEU A 16 -8.79 5.08 -0.54
C LEU A 16 -7.28 5.29 -0.44
N VAL A 17 -6.64 5.63 -1.55
CA VAL A 17 -5.23 6.05 -1.58
C VAL A 17 -5.20 7.58 -1.56
N VAL A 18 -4.51 8.18 -0.59
CA VAL A 18 -4.37 9.63 -0.45
C VAL A 18 -2.90 10.03 -0.43
N GLY A 19 -2.45 10.70 -1.49
CA GLY A 19 -1.15 11.35 -1.56
C GLY A 19 -1.22 12.81 -1.10
N ASN A 20 -0.27 13.22 -0.27
CA ASN A 20 0.00 14.62 0.03
C ASN A 20 1.47 14.97 -0.27
N ARG A 21 1.92 16.18 0.07
CA ARG A 21 3.28 16.64 -0.26
C ARG A 21 4.41 15.84 0.43
N ALA A 22 4.11 15.03 1.45
CA ALA A 22 5.12 14.35 2.24
C ALA A 22 4.93 12.83 2.31
N ASN A 23 3.69 12.34 2.25
CA ASN A 23 3.35 10.94 2.50
C ASN A 23 2.20 10.47 1.60
N ILE A 24 2.07 9.14 1.52
CA ILE A 24 0.93 8.46 0.91
C ILE A 24 0.24 7.62 2.00
N GLU A 25 -1.08 7.70 2.07
CA GLU A 25 -1.89 7.02 3.08
C GLU A 25 -2.87 6.06 2.41
N LEU A 26 -3.00 4.87 2.97
CA LEU A 26 -4.08 3.93 2.67
C LEU A 26 -5.14 4.08 3.76
N ALA A 27 -6.35 4.40 3.36
CA ALA A 27 -7.48 4.62 4.24
C ALA A 27 -8.66 3.73 3.85
N SER A 28 -9.55 3.48 4.80
CA SER A 28 -10.86 2.89 4.51
C SER A 28 -11.97 3.73 5.12
N THR A 29 -13.11 3.70 4.45
CA THR A 29 -14.37 4.24 4.97
C THR A 29 -15.02 3.30 5.97
N GLU A 30 -14.63 2.02 5.97
CA GLU A 30 -15.09 1.00 6.89
C GLU A 30 -14.33 1.08 8.23
N ASN A 31 -15.03 0.75 9.32
CA ASN A 31 -14.44 0.67 10.66
C ASN A 31 -14.06 -0.78 10.99
N THR A 32 -13.05 -1.31 10.29
CA THR A 32 -12.48 -2.63 10.54
C THR A 32 -11.06 -2.51 11.09
N GLU A 33 -10.48 -3.56 11.66
CA GLU A 33 -9.06 -3.54 12.08
C GLU A 33 -8.11 -3.87 10.93
N ARG A 34 -8.63 -4.60 9.94
CA ARG A 34 -7.91 -5.05 8.76
C ARG A 34 -8.77 -4.90 7.51
N ILE A 35 -8.14 -4.50 6.42
CA ILE A 35 -8.69 -4.56 5.07
C ILE A 35 -8.02 -5.74 4.37
N ILE A 36 -8.83 -6.57 3.72
CA ILE A 36 -8.37 -7.69 2.88
C ILE A 36 -8.87 -7.40 1.49
N PHE A 37 -8.02 -6.82 0.65
CA PHE A 37 -8.38 -6.31 -0.67
C PHE A 37 -7.87 -7.24 -1.76
N ASP A 38 -8.76 -7.71 -2.62
CA ASP A 38 -8.39 -8.59 -3.72
C ASP A 38 -7.78 -7.81 -4.91
N LEU A 39 -6.60 -8.21 -5.37
CA LEU A 39 -5.86 -7.53 -6.43
C LEU A 39 -6.13 -8.08 -7.84
N GLU A 40 -6.91 -9.16 -7.99
CA GLU A 40 -7.06 -9.86 -9.28
C GLU A 40 -7.59 -8.95 -10.40
N MET A 41 -8.51 -8.05 -10.07
CA MET A 41 -9.07 -7.05 -11.01
C MET A 41 -8.70 -5.61 -10.66
N SER A 42 -7.85 -5.41 -9.63
CA SER A 42 -7.62 -4.10 -9.03
C SER A 42 -6.13 -3.80 -8.90
N ILE A 43 -5.33 -4.22 -9.88
CA ILE A 43 -3.89 -3.92 -9.94
C ILE A 43 -3.61 -2.41 -10.16
N ASP A 44 -4.61 -1.67 -10.64
CA ASP A 44 -4.57 -0.24 -10.86
C ASP A 44 -4.32 0.56 -9.56
N ILE A 45 -4.70 0.02 -8.39
CA ILE A 45 -4.33 0.62 -7.10
C ILE A 45 -2.80 0.70 -6.93
N LEU A 46 -2.07 -0.34 -7.35
CA LEU A 46 -0.62 -0.41 -7.22
C LEU A 46 0.05 0.56 -8.21
N GLN A 47 -0.50 0.65 -9.43
CA GLN A 47 -0.05 1.64 -10.42
C GLN A 47 -0.27 3.07 -9.94
N PHE A 48 -1.41 3.33 -9.30
CA PHE A 48 -1.73 4.63 -8.73
C PHE A 48 -0.79 4.99 -7.58
N ILE A 49 -0.54 4.08 -6.64
CA ILE A 49 0.43 4.30 -5.55
C ILE A 49 1.80 4.64 -6.14
N TYR A 50 2.27 3.91 -7.16
CA TYR A 50 3.55 4.19 -7.80
C TYR A 50 3.59 5.57 -8.48
N LYS A 51 2.52 5.92 -9.21
CA LYS A 51 2.38 7.25 -9.85
C LYS A 51 2.42 8.37 -8.81
N VAL A 52 1.66 8.26 -7.73
CA VAL A 52 1.63 9.23 -6.65
C VAL A 52 3.00 9.33 -5.97
N ALA A 53 3.70 8.20 -5.80
CA ALA A 53 5.04 8.16 -5.20
C ALA A 53 6.08 8.93 -6.02
N LYS A 54 6.14 8.71 -7.34
CA LYS A 54 7.04 9.45 -8.25
C LYS A 54 6.81 10.97 -8.19
N ARG A 55 5.54 11.39 -8.05
CA ARG A 55 5.15 12.80 -7.92
C ARG A 55 5.47 13.39 -6.55
N THR A 56 5.31 12.59 -5.50
CA THR A 56 5.50 13.02 -4.11
C THR A 56 6.98 13.16 -3.76
N TRP A 57 7.83 12.27 -4.27
CA TRP A 57 9.25 12.25 -3.96
C TRP A 57 10.11 12.35 -5.23
N LYS A 58 10.80 13.49 -5.42
CA LYS A 58 11.59 13.83 -6.62
C LYS A 58 12.60 12.76 -7.08
N ASN A 59 13.18 12.01 -6.14
CA ASN A 59 14.15 10.95 -6.40
C ASN A 59 13.63 9.61 -5.87
N PHE A 60 12.38 9.27 -6.18
CA PHE A 60 11.77 8.01 -5.79
C PHE A 60 12.34 6.87 -6.65
N THR A 61 13.05 5.94 -6.02
CA THR A 61 13.63 4.79 -6.72
C THR A 61 13.29 3.52 -5.96
N PRO A 62 12.49 2.61 -6.54
CA PRO A 62 12.21 1.31 -5.93
C PRO A 62 13.50 0.56 -5.63
N LYS A 63 13.62 0.03 -4.41
CA LYS A 63 14.81 -0.69 -3.94
C LYS A 63 14.44 -1.72 -2.88
N GLU A 64 15.28 -2.73 -2.72
CA GLU A 64 15.10 -3.74 -1.68
C GLU A 64 15.25 -3.15 -0.26
N ALA A 65 14.54 -3.73 0.71
CA ALA A 65 14.72 -3.38 2.11
C ALA A 65 16.09 -3.87 2.60
N LEU A 66 16.81 -3.02 3.34
CA LEU A 66 18.13 -3.35 3.89
C LEU A 66 18.08 -3.63 5.41
N SER A 67 16.93 -3.38 6.02
CA SER A 67 16.67 -3.56 7.45
C SER A 67 15.16 -3.64 7.71
N ASP A 68 14.75 -4.22 8.83
CA ASP A 68 13.35 -4.28 9.26
C ASP A 68 12.72 -2.88 9.35
N SER A 69 13.50 -1.88 9.77
CA SER A 69 13.05 -0.48 9.85
C SER A 69 12.78 0.17 8.50
N SER A 70 13.36 -0.37 7.42
CA SER A 70 13.16 0.08 6.04
C SER A 70 12.09 -0.71 5.30
N ASP A 71 11.69 -1.86 5.85
CA ASP A 71 10.63 -2.69 5.29
C ASP A 71 9.27 -2.00 5.43
N TYR A 72 8.41 -2.22 4.44
CA TYR A 72 7.02 -1.77 4.47
C TYR A 72 6.12 -2.71 5.27
N TYR A 73 6.54 -3.95 5.50
CA TYR A 73 5.71 -5.02 6.05
C TYR A 73 5.02 -4.63 7.37
N THR A 74 5.78 -4.07 8.31
CA THR A 74 5.28 -3.62 9.61
C THR A 74 5.68 -2.18 9.88
N TYR A 75 4.82 -1.47 10.61
CA TYR A 75 5.19 -0.19 11.20
C TYR A 75 4.63 -0.03 12.60
N TYR A 76 5.47 0.47 13.50
CA TYR A 76 5.06 0.81 14.85
C TYR A 76 4.62 2.28 14.94
N ASP A 77 3.39 2.51 15.39
CA ASP A 77 2.88 3.84 15.71
C ASP A 77 3.11 4.15 17.20
N LYS A 78 4.16 4.95 17.46
CA LYS A 78 4.56 5.34 18.81
C LYS A 78 3.47 6.05 19.62
N ARG A 79 2.49 6.70 18.95
CA ARG A 79 1.43 7.44 19.65
C ARG A 79 0.34 6.50 20.16
N LEU A 80 0.14 5.38 19.47
CA LEU A 80 -0.87 4.39 19.77
C LEU A 80 -0.30 3.17 20.51
N ASP A 81 1.04 3.11 20.63
CA ASP A 81 1.77 1.96 21.18
C ASP A 81 1.32 0.65 20.51
N SER A 82 1.18 0.69 19.18
CA SER A 82 0.60 -0.42 18.42
C SER A 82 1.19 -0.48 17.02
N GLU A 83 1.21 -1.68 16.45
CA GLU A 83 1.74 -1.94 15.12
C GLU A 83 0.62 -2.01 14.08
N GLY A 84 0.89 -1.46 12.91
CA GLY A 84 0.13 -1.73 11.68
C GLY A 84 1.00 -2.48 10.69
N GLY A 85 0.39 -2.88 9.57
CA GLY A 85 1.08 -3.71 8.59
C GLY A 85 0.51 -3.58 7.18
N LEU A 86 1.34 -3.92 6.20
CA LEU A 86 0.97 -3.99 4.80
C LEU A 86 1.69 -5.15 4.15
N TYR A 87 0.95 -6.11 3.59
CA TYR A 87 1.57 -7.27 2.95
C TYR A 87 0.66 -8.01 1.98
N PHE A 88 1.29 -8.81 1.14
CA PHE A 88 0.61 -9.66 0.18
C PHE A 88 0.37 -11.05 0.76
N VAL A 89 -0.84 -11.56 0.59
CA VAL A 89 -1.18 -12.96 0.90
C VAL A 89 -1.67 -13.64 -0.37
N SER A 90 -1.12 -14.82 -0.64
CA SER A 90 -1.59 -15.73 -1.69
C SER A 90 -2.17 -16.96 -1.01
N ASN A 91 -3.41 -17.32 -1.31
CA ASN A 91 -3.92 -18.63 -0.91
C ASN A 91 -3.31 -19.70 -1.80
N ASN A 92 -2.78 -20.76 -1.19
CA ASN A 92 -2.03 -21.79 -1.90
C ASN A 92 -2.88 -22.54 -2.95
N GLN A 93 -2.33 -22.62 -4.15
CA GLN A 93 -2.48 -23.66 -5.19
C GLN A 93 -3.71 -23.78 -6.09
N LYS A 94 -4.82 -23.03 -5.93
CA LYS A 94 -5.95 -23.16 -6.89
C LYS A 94 -6.53 -21.87 -7.47
N GLU A 95 -6.29 -20.71 -6.87
CA GLU A 95 -6.82 -19.44 -7.38
C GLU A 95 -5.74 -18.36 -7.41
N LYS A 96 -5.70 -17.60 -8.51
CA LYS A 96 -4.81 -16.45 -8.73
C LYS A 96 -5.11 -15.25 -7.82
N SER A 97 -5.87 -15.44 -6.73
CA SER A 97 -6.31 -14.36 -5.85
C SER A 97 -5.15 -13.90 -4.97
N LEU A 98 -4.35 -12.96 -5.46
CA LEU A 98 -3.44 -12.20 -4.62
C LEU A 98 -4.26 -11.17 -3.83
N LYS A 99 -4.03 -11.11 -2.53
CA LYS A 99 -4.69 -10.15 -1.64
C LYS A 99 -3.67 -9.18 -1.06
N LEU A 100 -4.02 -7.91 -1.03
CA LEU A 100 -3.34 -6.89 -0.25
C LEU A 100 -4.02 -6.79 1.12
N ILE A 101 -3.26 -7.03 2.17
CA ILE A 101 -3.70 -6.92 3.55
C ILE A 101 -3.18 -5.59 4.10
N VAL A 102 -4.09 -4.77 4.64
CA VAL A 102 -3.73 -3.52 5.33
C VAL A 102 -4.26 -3.60 6.75
N GLU A 103 -3.37 -3.55 7.74
CA GLU A 103 -3.69 -3.60 9.16
C GLU A 103 -3.40 -2.24 9.77
N ARG A 104 -4.40 -1.67 10.46
CA ARG A 104 -4.20 -0.44 11.21
C ARG A 104 -3.67 -0.75 12.61
N PRO A 105 -2.85 0.13 13.19
CA PRO A 105 -2.58 0.11 14.62
C PRO A 105 -3.88 0.18 15.42
N TYR A 106 -3.93 -0.51 16.55
CA TYR A 106 -5.09 -0.47 17.44
C TYR A 106 -5.40 0.97 17.88
N GLY A 107 -6.67 1.37 17.79
CA GLY A 107 -7.09 2.74 18.10
C GLY A 107 -6.76 3.79 17.03
N ALA A 108 -6.15 3.42 15.90
CA ALA A 108 -5.96 4.34 14.77
C ALA A 108 -7.30 4.80 14.18
N GLY A 109 -7.35 5.98 13.57
CA GLY A 109 -8.55 6.47 12.89
C GLY A 109 -8.84 5.75 11.57
N LYS A 110 -9.32 6.49 10.57
CA LYS A 110 -9.61 5.96 9.22
C LYS A 110 -8.36 5.70 8.36
N ALA A 111 -7.19 6.14 8.80
CA ALA A 111 -5.92 5.86 8.13
C ALA A 111 -5.35 4.54 8.64
N TYR A 112 -5.18 3.58 7.73
CA TYR A 112 -4.74 2.23 8.08
C TYR A 112 -3.24 2.06 7.91
N TYR A 113 -2.65 2.73 6.90
CA TYR A 113 -1.23 2.64 6.65
C TYR A 113 -0.68 3.94 6.08
N LYS A 114 0.51 4.34 6.53
CA LYS A 114 1.20 5.55 6.07
C LYS A 114 2.58 5.24 5.54
N PHE A 115 2.73 5.42 4.24
CA PHE A 115 4.02 5.37 3.58
C PHE A 115 4.84 6.62 3.86
N ASN A 116 6.04 6.40 4.39
CA ASN A 116 7.15 7.32 4.14
C ASN A 116 7.85 6.92 2.82
N LYS A 117 8.80 7.73 2.37
CA LYS A 117 9.54 7.46 1.13
C LYS A 117 10.16 6.07 1.10
N VAL A 118 10.90 5.68 2.14
CA VAL A 118 11.66 4.42 2.18
C VAL A 118 10.74 3.21 2.11
N ARG A 119 9.67 3.18 2.91
CA ARG A 119 8.68 2.08 2.87
C ARG A 119 7.96 2.00 1.54
N CYS A 120 7.70 3.15 0.90
CA CYS A 120 7.09 3.13 -0.42
C CYS A 120 8.07 2.60 -1.48
N GLU A 121 9.36 2.94 -1.40
CA GLU A 121 10.39 2.40 -2.29
C GLU A 121 10.50 0.87 -2.17
N THR A 122 10.48 0.34 -0.95
CA THR A 122 10.54 -1.12 -0.71
C THR A 122 9.26 -1.83 -1.10
N PHE A 123 8.10 -1.25 -0.81
CA PHE A 123 6.81 -1.76 -1.28
C PHE A 123 6.73 -1.82 -2.80
N ILE A 124 7.08 -0.73 -3.50
CA ILE A 124 7.01 -0.69 -4.97
C ILE A 124 8.04 -1.63 -5.61
N TYR A 125 9.19 -1.85 -4.97
CA TYR A 125 10.16 -2.83 -5.44
C TYR A 125 9.56 -4.24 -5.48
N ASP A 126 8.92 -4.67 -4.38
CA ASP A 126 8.24 -5.96 -4.32
C ASP A 126 7.05 -6.06 -5.28
N VAL A 127 6.30 -4.97 -5.43
CA VAL A 127 5.22 -4.86 -6.41
C VAL A 127 5.74 -5.08 -7.82
N ILE A 128 6.83 -4.40 -8.22
CA ILE A 128 7.42 -4.54 -9.56
C ILE A 128 7.99 -5.94 -9.77
N LYS A 129 8.63 -6.51 -8.75
CA LYS A 129 9.15 -7.89 -8.81
C LYS A 129 8.03 -8.91 -9.05
N ARG A 130 6.83 -8.65 -8.52
CA ARG A 130 5.65 -9.51 -8.68
C ARG A 130 4.83 -9.20 -9.93
N PHE A 131 4.79 -7.93 -10.34
CA PHE A 131 4.02 -7.39 -11.46
C PHE A 131 4.90 -6.46 -12.32
N PRO A 132 5.78 -7.03 -13.16
CA PRO A 132 6.74 -6.25 -13.95
C PRO A 132 6.09 -5.19 -14.87
N GLU A 133 4.84 -5.41 -15.29
CA GLU A 133 4.06 -4.49 -16.12
C GLU A 133 3.84 -3.11 -15.45
N ILE A 134 3.88 -3.04 -14.11
CA ILE A 134 3.71 -1.79 -13.37
C ILE A 134 4.89 -0.84 -13.59
N ALA A 135 6.09 -1.37 -13.84
CA ALA A 135 7.27 -0.53 -14.13
C ALA A 135 7.16 0.21 -15.46
N GLY A 136 6.36 -0.32 -16.41
CA GLY A 136 6.19 0.23 -17.76
C GLY A 136 5.12 1.31 -17.89
N VAL A 137 4.38 1.63 -16.82
CA VAL A 137 3.31 2.65 -16.86
C VAL A 137 3.93 4.04 -17.03
N LYS A 138 3.87 4.54 -18.28
CA LYS A 138 4.25 5.91 -18.64
C LYS A 138 3.22 6.90 -18.05
N GLU A 139 3.72 8.06 -17.62
CA GLU A 139 2.97 9.10 -16.90
C GLU A 139 1.84 9.75 -17.70
#